data_AF-A0A379FEX9-F1
#
_entry.id   AF-A0A379FEX9-F1
#
_cell.length_a   1.000
_cell.length_b   1.000
_cell.length_c   1.000
_cell.angle_alpha   90.00
_cell.angle_beta   90.00
_cell.angle_gamma   90.00
#
_symmetry.space_group_name_H-M   'P 1'
#
loop_
_entity.id
_entity.type
_entity.pdbx_description
1 polymer ?
#
loop_
_entity_poly.entity_id
_entity_poly.type
_entity_poly.pdbx_seq_one_letter_code
_entity_poly.pdbx_strand_id
1 'polypeptide(L)' 'MGTDASKLILSGHIVYQPNVDSEALRLTIDKQLREQFHINHITLQMESEDKQHLEDNHH' A
#
# COMPACT_ATOMS: atom_id res chain seq x y z
N MET A 1 -33.58 2.53 10.51
CA MET A 1 -32.54 3.46 11.00
C MET A 1 -31.26 3.07 10.29
N GLY A 2 -30.75 3.93 9.40
CA GLY A 2 -29.63 3.60 8.53
C GLY A 2 -28.36 3.45 9.34
N THR A 3 -27.69 2.30 9.22
CA THR A 3 -26.31 2.16 9.66
C THR A 3 -25.47 2.98 8.71
N ASP A 4 -24.94 4.09 9.19
CA ASP A 4 -23.94 4.88 8.49
C ASP A 4 -22.75 3.95 8.21
N ALA A 5 -22.66 3.45 6.98
CA ALA A 5 -21.58 2.58 6.56
C ALA A 5 -20.31 3.43 6.56
N SER A 6 -19.60 3.39 7.68
CA SER A 6 -18.34 4.10 7.87
C SER A 6 -17.42 3.72 6.72
N LYS A 7 -17.27 4.62 5.74
CA LYS A 7 -16.43 4.39 4.57
C LYS A 7 -14.99 4.49 5.06
N LEU A 8 -14.42 3.36 5.48
CA LEU A 8 -13.01 3.30 5.83
C LEU A 8 -12.19 3.44 4.54
N ILE A 9 -11.32 4.43 4.54
CA ILE A 9 -10.41 4.74 3.43
C ILE A 9 -8.99 4.62 3.97
N LEU A 10 -8.14 3.88 3.27
CA LEU A 10 -6.73 3.72 3.61
C LEU A 10 -5.86 4.21 2.46
N SER A 11 -4.91 5.09 2.77
CA SER A 11 -3.83 5.47 1.87
C SER A 11 -2.50 5.23 2.57
N GLY A 12 -1.53 4.65 1.88
CA GLY A 12 -0.23 4.36 2.45
C GLY A 12 0.88 4.21 1.42
N HIS A 13 2.11 4.42 1.88
CA HIS A 13 3.33 4.18 1.12
C HIS A 13 3.97 2.89 1.62
N ILE A 14 4.38 2.03 0.70
CA ILE A 14 5.01 0.75 0.97
C ILE A 14 6.38 0.77 0.33
N VAL A 15 7.41 0.73 1.17
CA VAL A 15 8.78 0.48 0.74
C VAL A 15 9.02 -1.02 0.77
N TYR A 16 9.48 -1.58 -0.35
CA TYR A 16 9.74 -3.02 -0.47
C TYR A 16 11.15 -3.29 -0.98
N GLN A 17 11.64 -4.48 -0.65
CA GLN A 17 12.98 -4.91 -1.04
C GLN A 17 13.11 -4.98 -2.57
N PRO A 18 14.31 -4.67 -3.10
CA PRO A 18 14.56 -4.81 -4.52
C PRO A 18 14.50 -6.29 -4.92
N ASN A 19 14.06 -6.55 -6.15
CA ASN A 19 13.80 -7.91 -6.70
C ASN A 19 12.54 -8.61 -6.18
N VAL A 20 11.68 -7.93 -5.42
CA VAL A 20 10.33 -8.41 -5.12
C VAL A 20 9.38 -8.03 -6.26
N ASP A 21 8.49 -8.94 -6.62
CA ASP A 21 7.37 -8.63 -7.50
C ASP A 21 6.38 -7.69 -6.80
N SER A 22 6.50 -6.41 -7.12
CA SER A 22 5.68 -5.34 -6.55
C SER A 22 4.18 -5.50 -6.82
N GLU A 23 3.79 -6.12 -7.94
CA GLU A 23 2.38 -6.32 -8.26
C GLU A 23 1.78 -7.43 -7.40
N ALA A 24 2.48 -8.57 -7.31
CA ALA A 24 2.08 -9.67 -6.44
C ALA A 24 2.01 -9.26 -4.96
N LEU A 25 2.98 -8.46 -4.50
CA LEU A 25 2.98 -7.90 -3.15
C LEU A 25 1.80 -6.96 -2.92
N ARG A 26 1.55 -6.02 -3.84
CA ARG A 26 0.42 -5.08 -3.77
C ARG A 26 -0.91 -5.83 -3.68
N LEU A 27 -1.11 -6.84 -4.54
CA LEU A 27 -2.33 -7.65 -4.55
C LEU A 27 -2.54 -8.40 -3.24
N THR A 28 -1.46 -8.94 -2.67
CA THR A 28 -1.53 -9.66 -1.39
C THR A 28 -1.93 -8.71 -0.25
N ILE A 29 -1.36 -7.51 -0.20
CA ILE A 29 -1.65 -6.51 0.84
C ILE A 29 -3.08 -5.97 0.68
N ASP A 30 -3.49 -5.60 -0.55
CA ASP A 30 -4.86 -5.12 -0.82
C ASP A 30 -5.90 -6.18 -0.41
N LYS A 31 -5.67 -7.45 -0.75
CA LYS A 31 -6.54 -8.56 -0.35
C LYS A 31 -6.64 -8.68 1.18
N GLN A 32 -5.52 -8.70 1.89
CA GLN A 32 -5.51 -8.83 3.35
C GLN A 32 -6.21 -7.66 4.03
N LEU A 33 -6.00 -6.43 3.57
CA LEU A 33 -6.63 -5.23 4.11
C LEU A 33 -8.15 -5.25 3.90
N ARG A 34 -8.62 -5.70 2.73
CA ARG A 34 -10.05 -5.86 2.46
C ARG A 34 -10.68 -6.93 3.33
N GLU A 35 -10.04 -8.09 3.44
CA GLU A 35 -10.58 -9.24 4.19
C GLU A 35 -10.60 -9.00 5.70
N GLN A 36 -9.57 -8.37 6.26
CA GLN A 36 -9.47 -8.16 7.72
C GLN A 36 -10.24 -6.94 8.20
N PHE A 37 -10.21 -5.84 7.43
CA PHE A 37 -10.69 -4.54 7.90
C PHE A 37 -11.89 -4.00 7.10
N HIS A 38 -12.39 -4.75 6.11
CA HIS A 38 -13.53 -4.37 5.28
C HIS A 38 -13.36 -2.99 4.60
N ILE A 39 -12.12 -2.64 4.24
CA ILE A 39 -11.77 -1.35 3.64
C ILE A 39 -12.11 -1.38 2.15
N ASN A 40 -13.05 -0.54 1.72
CA ASN A 40 -13.47 -0.52 0.32
C ASN A 40 -12.52 0.31 -0.57
N HIS A 41 -11.94 1.37 -0.02
CA HIS A 41 -11.07 2.29 -0.74
C HIS A 41 -9.66 2.22 -0.18
N ILE A 42 -8.77 1.56 -0.93
CA ILE A 42 -7.36 1.40 -0.59
C ILE A 42 -6.54 2.01 -1.72
N THR A 43 -5.57 2.87 -1.37
CA THR A 43 -4.58 3.40 -2.31
C THR A 43 -3.19 3.11 -1.74
N LEU A 44 -2.38 2.34 -2.47
CA LEU A 44 -1.03 1.96 -2.05
C LEU A 44 -0.02 2.49 -3.06
N GLN A 45 0.89 3.35 -2.60
CA GLN A 45 2.05 3.75 -3.38
C GLN A 45 3.19 2.79 -3.10
N MET A 46 3.70 2.16 -4.15
CA MET A 46 4.72 1.12 -4.07
C MET A 46 6.07 1.72 -4.45
N GLU A 47 7.01 1.76 -3.51
CA GLU A 47 8.37 2.27 -3.69
C GLU A 47 9.40 1.17 -3.46
N SER A 48 10.35 1.00 -4.37
CA SER A 48 11.46 0.05 -4.19
C SER A 48 12.56 0.72 -3.36
N GLU A 49 13.14 -0.01 -2.41
CA GLU A 49 14.26 0.47 -1.58
C GLU A 49 15.46 0.95 -2.42
N ASP A 50 15.70 0.34 -3.59
CA ASP A 50 16.73 0.77 -4.56
C ASP A 50 16.57 2.24 -4.99
N LYS A 51 15.33 2.75 -5.02
CA LYS A 51 15.07 4.14 -5.43
C LYS A 51 15.35 5.14 -4.31
N GLN A 52 15.28 4.73 -3.04
CA GLN A 52 15.51 5.65 -1.91
C GLN A 52 16.99 5.99 -1.75
N HIS A 53 17.89 5.06 -2.08
CA HIS A 53 19.34 5.28 -1.95
C HIS A 53 19.94 6.18 -3.04
N LEU A 54 19.22 6.41 -4.14
CA LEU A 54 19.70 7.26 -5.24
C LEU A 54 19.42 8.76 -4.99
N GLU A 55 18.47 9.10 -4.12
CA GLU A 55 18.09 10.50 -3.86
C GLU A 55 18.92 11.16 -2.75
N ASP A 56 19.61 10.40 -1.90
CA ASP A 56 20.41 10.93 -0.78
C ASP A 56 21.83 11.41 -1.18
N ASN A 57 22.22 11.28 -2.46
CA ASN A 57 23.60 11.53 -2.90
C ASN A 57 23.79 12.75 -3.81
N HIS A 58 22.83 13.67 -3.84
CA HIS A 58 22.94 14.95 -4.56
C HIS A 58 22.77 16.13 -3.59
N HIS A 59 23.81 16.43 -2.82
CA HIS A 59 23.98 17.69 -2.07
C HIS A 59 25.33 18.33 -2.42
#